data_AF-A0AAF0ZTI8-F1
#
_entry.id   AF-A0AAF0ZTI8-F1
#
_cell.length_a   1.000
_cell.length_b   1.000
_cell.length_c   1.000
_cell.angle_alpha   90.00
_cell.angle_beta   90.00
_cell.angle_gamma   90.00
#
_symmetry.space_group_name_H-M   'P 1'
#
loop_
_entity.id
_entity.type
_entity.pdbx_description
1 polymer ?
#
loop_
_entity_poly.entity_id
_entity_poly.type
_entity_poly.pdbx_seq_one_letter_code
_entity_poly.pdbx_strand_id
1 'polypeptide(L)' 'MVGTPKKPVEFPVFPLLMGGMKETQEMLDFAAKHNITPDIEVVPMDYVNTALERLLKSDVKYHFVLDIGNTLNKK' A
#
# COMPACT_ATOMS: atom_id res chain seq x y z
N MET A 1 -0.39 -43.93 3.81
CA MET A 1 -0.55 -42.60 4.44
C MET A 1 0.83 -42.01 4.61
N VAL A 2 1.25 -41.21 3.63
CA VAL A 2 2.64 -40.72 3.49
C VAL A 2 2.84 -39.51 4.40
N GLY A 3 3.84 -39.60 5.29
CA GLY A 3 4.68 -38.49 5.73
C GLY A 3 3.99 -37.25 6.28
N THR A 4 3.11 -37.37 7.28
CA THR A 4 2.72 -36.19 8.05
C THR A 4 3.95 -35.64 8.78
N PRO A 5 4.27 -34.34 8.64
CA PRO A 5 5.39 -33.73 9.36
C PRO A 5 5.16 -33.84 10.87
N LYS A 6 6.19 -34.29 11.61
CA LYS A 6 6.14 -34.54 13.07
C LYS A 6 5.94 -33.29 13.93
N LYS A 7 6.03 -32.10 13.33
CA LYS A 7 5.76 -30.81 13.97
C LYS A 7 4.86 -29.99 13.04
N PRO A 8 3.86 -29.26 13.57
CA PRO A 8 3.13 -28.28 12.78
C PRO A 8 4.12 -27.31 12.16
N VAL A 9 3.99 -27.04 10.86
CA VAL A 9 4.78 -25.98 10.22
C VAL A 9 4.38 -24.67 10.89
N GLU A 10 5.31 -24.06 11.63
CA GLU A 10 5.13 -22.72 12.18
C GLU A 10 5.16 -21.73 11.02
N PHE A 11 4.02 -21.59 10.35
CA PHE A 11 3.87 -20.54 9.37
C PHE A 11 3.90 -19.22 10.12
N PRO A 12 4.76 -18.27 9.70
CA PRO A 12 4.66 -16.91 10.19
C PRO A 12 3.37 -16.33 9.59
N VAL A 13 2.26 -16.50 10.32
CA VAL A 13 0.91 -16.13 9.88
C VAL A 13 0.84 -14.64 9.54
N PHE A 14 1.62 -13.82 10.25
CA PHE A 14 1.66 -12.37 10.07
C PHE A 14 2.25 -11.95 8.70
N PRO A 15 3.47 -12.36 8.29
CA PRO A 15 3.96 -12.16 6.92
C PRO A 15 3.04 -12.72 5.85
N LEU A 16 2.45 -13.90 6.06
CA LEU A 16 1.61 -14.55 5.06
C LEU A 16 0.30 -13.77 4.77
N LEU A 17 -0.24 -13.06 5.77
CA LEU A 17 -1.49 -12.31 5.65
C LEU A 17 -1.31 -10.82 5.37
N MET A 18 -0.22 -10.22 5.84
CA MET A 18 0.01 -8.76 5.78
C MET A 18 1.16 -8.36 4.83
N GLY A 19 1.86 -9.33 4.25
CA GLY A 19 3.11 -9.12 3.52
C GLY A 19 4.31 -9.01 4.47
N GLY A 20 5.38 -9.74 4.20
CA GLY A 20 6.63 -9.63 4.95
C GLY A 20 7.43 -8.38 4.56
N MET A 21 8.19 -7.79 5.49
CA MET A 21 9.10 -6.65 5.18
C MET A 21 10.02 -6.94 3.99
N LYS A 22 10.56 -8.16 3.93
CA LYS A 22 11.45 -8.59 2.85
C LYS A 22 10.73 -8.67 1.51
N GLU A 23 9.52 -9.24 1.48
CA GLU A 23 8.70 -9.38 0.27
C GLU A 23 8.25 -8.01 -0.25
N THR A 24 7.89 -7.09 0.66
CA THR A 24 7.58 -5.70 0.29
C THR A 24 8.78 -4.99 -0.31
N GLN A 25 9.99 -5.19 0.25
CA GLN A 25 11.21 -4.62 -0.34
C GLN A 25 11.47 -5.18 -1.75
N GLU A 26 11.36 -6.49 -1.93
CA GLU A 26 11.52 -7.12 -3.25
C GLU A 26 10.49 -6.61 -4.26
N MET A 27 9.24 -6.38 -3.83
CA MET A 27 8.18 -5.80 -4.65
C MET A 27 8.50 -4.35 -5.06
N LEU A 28 8.98 -3.52 -4.13
CA LEU A 28 9.38 -2.14 -4.41
C LEU A 28 10.57 -2.07 -5.36
N ASP A 29 11.59 -2.91 -5.16
CA ASP A 29 12.78 -2.97 -6.02
C ASP A 29 12.40 -3.40 -7.45
N PHE A 30 11.48 -4.36 -7.58
CA PHE A 30 10.92 -4.76 -8.86
C PHE A 30 10.16 -3.61 -9.54
N ALA A 31 9.27 -2.94 -8.83
CA ALA A 31 8.51 -1.81 -9.36
C ALA A 31 9.43 -0.68 -9.85
N ALA A 32 10.46 -0.34 -9.06
CA ALA A 32 11.46 0.66 -9.43
C ALA A 32 12.26 0.26 -10.68
N LYS A 33 12.71 -1.01 -10.75
CA LYS A 33 13.46 -1.53 -11.91
C LYS A 33 12.66 -1.51 -13.21
N HIS A 34 11.35 -1.74 -13.12
CA HIS A 34 10.46 -1.82 -14.27
C HIS A 34 9.67 -0.54 -14.53
N ASN A 35 9.98 0.54 -13.81
CA ASN A 35 9.30 1.84 -13.89
C ASN A 35 7.77 1.70 -13.75
N ILE A 36 7.33 0.84 -12.84
CA ILE A 36 5.93 0.62 -12.52
C ILE A 36 5.53 1.68 -11.50
N THR A 37 4.70 2.63 -11.93
CA THR A 37 4.18 3.70 -11.07
C THR A 37 2.65 3.64 -11.06
N PRO A 38 2.01 3.86 -9.90
CA PRO A 38 0.56 3.97 -9.85
C PRO A 38 0.10 5.30 -10.46
N ASP A 39 -1.03 5.28 -11.16
CA ASP A 39 -1.76 6.50 -11.50
C ASP A 39 -2.39 7.08 -10.23
N ILE A 40 -2.04 8.32 -9.91
CA ILE A 40 -2.40 8.97 -8.66
C ILE A 40 -2.98 10.38 -8.87
N GLU A 41 -3.90 10.75 -8.00
CA GLU A 41 -4.36 12.12 -7.78
C GLU A 41 -3.71 12.67 -6.50
N VAL A 42 -2.76 13.59 -6.65
CA VAL A 42 -2.10 14.24 -5.51
C VAL A 42 -3.00 15.36 -4.97
N VAL A 43 -3.36 15.28 -3.70
CA VAL A 43 -4.25 16.22 -3.01
C VAL A 43 -3.56 16.85 -1.80
N PRO A 44 -3.84 18.12 -1.49
CA PRO A 44 -3.33 18.78 -0.30
C PRO A 44 -4.10 18.35 0.96
N MET A 45 -3.51 18.56 2.14
CA MET A 45 -4.07 18.11 3.42
C MET A 45 -5.44 18.73 3.74
N ASP A 46 -5.67 19.98 3.36
CA ASP A 46 -6.95 20.68 3.52
C ASP A 46 -8.08 20.09 2.66
N TYR A 47 -7.74 19.38 1.58
CA TYR A 47 -8.70 18.73 0.68
C TYR A 47 -9.09 17.30 1.11
N VAL A 48 -8.55 16.78 2.22
CA VAL A 48 -8.74 15.38 2.63
C VAL A 48 -10.21 14.97 2.78
N ASN A 49 -11.04 15.83 3.37
CA ASN A 49 -12.46 15.52 3.57
C ASN A 49 -13.20 15.38 2.23
N THR A 50 -12.94 16.28 1.29
CA THR A 50 -13.50 16.21 -0.06
C THR A 50 -12.98 15.01 -0.84
N ALA A 51 -11.69 14.66 -0.70
CA ALA A 51 -11.14 13.44 -1.30
C ALA A 51 -11.83 12.17 -0.76
N LEU A 52 -12.13 12.11 0.54
CA LEU A 52 -12.88 10.99 1.13
C LEU A 52 -14.32 10.90 0.60
N GLU A 53 -15.02 12.03 0.46
CA GLU A 53 -16.36 12.07 -0.14
C GLU A 53 -16.36 11.58 -1.61
N ARG A 54 -15.35 11.98 -2.39
CA ARG A 54 -15.16 11.51 -3.76
C ARG A 54 -14.86 10.02 -3.81
N LEU A 55 -14.00 9.53 -2.93
CA LEU A 55 -13.67 8.10 -2.81
C LEU A 55 -14.92 7.26 -2.53
N LEU A 56 -15.80 7.71 -1.62
CA LEU A 56 -17.08 7.05 -1.33
C LEU A 56 -18.01 6.98 -2.56
N LYS A 57 -17.94 7.99 -3.44
CA LYS A 57 -18.69 8.05 -4.70
C LYS A 57 -17.98 7.34 -5.86
N SER A 58 -16.83 6.69 -5.61
CA SER A 58 -15.95 6.12 -6.64
C SER A 58 -15.47 7.14 -7.69
N ASP A 59 -15.49 8.43 -7.36
CA ASP A 59 -14.96 9.51 -8.19
C ASP A 59 -13.46 9.70 -7.92
N VAL A 60 -12.67 8.71 -8.30
CA VAL A 60 -11.20 8.74 -8.18
C VAL A 60 -10.55 8.01 -9.35
N LYS A 61 -9.46 8.56 -9.87
CA LYS A 61 -8.58 7.85 -10.79
C LYS A 61 -7.63 6.95 -10.00
N TYR A 62 -8.15 5.80 -9.58
CA TYR A 62 -7.46 4.72 -8.87
C TYR A 62 -7.00 5.05 -7.44
N HIS A 63 -6.12 6.03 -7.25
CA HIS A 63 -5.53 6.34 -5.93
C HIS A 63 -5.46 7.84 -5.64
N PHE A 64 -5.82 8.21 -4.41
CA PHE A 64 -5.49 9.52 -3.85
C PHE A 64 -4.16 9.44 -3.08
N VAL A 65 -3.30 10.44 -3.24
CA VAL A 65 -2.07 10.60 -2.46
C VAL A 65 -2.07 11.96 -1.79
N LEU A 66 -1.95 11.99 -0.46
CA LEU A 66 -1.86 13.24 0.30
C LEU A 66 -0.42 13.74 0.34
N ASP A 67 -0.17 14.96 -0.17
CA ASP A 67 1.15 15.59 -0.09
C ASP A 67 1.36 16.26 1.27
N ILE A 68 1.77 15.48 2.27
CA ILE A 68 1.98 15.97 3.62
C ILE A 68 3.17 16.93 3.69
N GLY A 69 4.25 16.63 2.95
CA GLY A 69 5.51 17.38 3.02
C GLY A 69 5.35 18.85 2.63
N ASN A 70 4.53 19.13 1.63
CA ASN A 70 4.33 20.50 1.14
C ASN A 70 3.10 21.21 1.71
N THR A 71 2.19 20.50 2.38
CA THR A 71 0.86 21.06 2.71
C THR A 71 0.53 21.09 4.20
N LEU A 72 1.22 20.31 5.05
CA LEU A 72 0.92 20.28 6.49
C LEU A 72 1.36 21.55 7.24
N ASN A 73 2.42 22.23 6.78
CA ASN A 73 3.04 23.35 7.50
C ASN A 73 3.01 24.69 6.75
N LYS A 74 2.13 24.84 5.74
CA LYS A 74 1.91 26.15 5.12
C LYS A 74 1.22 27.07 6.14
N LYS A 75 2.04 27.86 6.85
CA LYS A 75 1.60 29.05 7.58
C LYS A 75 1.13 30.12 6.61
#